data_AF-J9EMZ4-F1
#
_entry.id   AF-J9EMZ4-F1
#
_cell.length_a   1.000
_cell.length_b   1.000
_cell.length_c   1.000
_cell.angle_alpha   90.00
_cell.angle_beta   90.00
_cell.angle_gamma   90.00
#
_symmetry.space_group_name_H-M   'P 1'
#
loop_
_entity.id
_entity.type
_entity.pdbx_description
1 polymer ?
#
loop_
_entity_poly.entity_id
_entity_poly.type
_entity_poly.pdbx_seq_one_letter_code
_entity_poly.pdbx_strand_id
1 'polypeptide(L)'
;MPKKFSGENTKAVAARARREAAKKEEAERKKKAEEDAYWQDDDKNVTRKQRKEEAERKRMETLQRKHENRAAHDEEMKALSGKTVGSSKITQAAIEANKRAEEERKREGERERLLKEQRIEASEGEIEENVNQLEVEGKTARTVAEAINILSLRKPAIDKHPEKG
;
A
#
# COMPACT_ATOMS: atom_id res chain seq x y z
N MET A 1 10.03 -61.76 -11.50
CA MET A 1 8.68 -61.23 -11.80
C MET A 1 8.25 -60.33 -10.66
N PRO A 2 7.96 -59.04 -10.88
CA PRO A 2 7.54 -58.15 -9.79
C PRO A 2 6.14 -58.55 -9.31
N LYS A 3 6.03 -58.85 -8.01
CA LYS A 3 4.81 -59.30 -7.34
C LYS A 3 3.79 -58.16 -7.34
N LYS A 4 2.69 -58.32 -8.08
CA LYS A 4 1.59 -57.35 -8.13
C LYS A 4 0.99 -57.24 -6.73
N PHE A 5 0.98 -56.03 -6.16
CA PHE A 5 0.31 -55.74 -4.89
C PHE A 5 -1.18 -56.11 -5.05
N SER A 6 -1.64 -57.12 -4.32
CA SER A 6 -3.01 -57.64 -4.37
C SER A 6 -4.01 -56.85 -3.52
N GLY A 7 -3.64 -55.62 -3.14
CA GLY A 7 -4.47 -54.70 -2.37
C GLY A 7 -4.30 -53.29 -2.91
N GLU A 8 -5.36 -52.48 -2.81
CA GLU A 8 -5.34 -51.10 -3.30
C GLU A 8 -4.14 -50.32 -2.74
N ASN A 9 -3.48 -49.55 -3.62
CA ASN A 9 -2.32 -48.75 -3.25
C ASN A 9 -2.72 -47.71 -2.18
N THR A 10 -2.19 -47.87 -0.97
CA THR A 10 -2.53 -47.05 0.21
C THR A 10 -2.34 -45.56 -0.01
N LYS A 11 -1.35 -45.14 -0.82
CA LYS A 11 -1.15 -43.73 -1.19
C LYS A 11 -2.25 -43.22 -2.12
N ALA A 12 -2.72 -44.06 -3.04
CA ALA A 12 -3.82 -43.72 -3.93
C ALA A 12 -5.15 -43.61 -3.16
N VAL A 13 -5.38 -44.50 -2.18
CA VAL A 13 -6.54 -44.43 -1.27
C VAL A 13 -6.50 -43.14 -0.44
N ALA A 14 -5.36 -42.79 0.15
CA ALA A 14 -5.21 -41.54 0.90
C ALA A 14 -5.39 -40.28 0.02
N ALA A 15 -4.93 -40.29 -1.23
CA ALA A 15 -5.14 -39.20 -2.17
C ALA A 15 -6.61 -39.06 -2.59
N ARG A 16 -7.32 -40.18 -2.81
CA ARG A 16 -8.77 -40.19 -3.08
C ARG A 16 -9.54 -39.66 -1.87
N ALA A 17 -9.21 -40.10 -0.66
CA ALA A 17 -9.83 -39.63 0.58
C ALA A 17 -9.67 -38.10 0.77
N ARG A 18 -8.49 -37.53 0.48
CA ARG A 18 -8.30 -36.07 0.54
C ARG A 18 -9.13 -35.32 -0.50
N ARG A 19 -9.22 -35.85 -1.73
CA ARG A 19 -10.04 -35.25 -2.79
C ARG A 19 -11.53 -35.32 -2.47
N GLU A 20 -11.98 -36.42 -1.87
CA GLU A 20 -13.37 -36.57 -1.42
C GLU A 20 -13.68 -35.68 -0.22
N ALA A 21 -12.75 -35.52 0.73
CA ALA A 21 -12.91 -34.61 1.86
C ALA A 21 -13.02 -33.14 1.41
N ALA A 22 -12.13 -32.70 0.50
CA ALA A 22 -12.21 -31.35 -0.06
C ALA A 22 -13.51 -31.11 -0.84
N LYS A 23 -13.98 -32.10 -1.62
CA LYS A 23 -15.27 -32.02 -2.32
C LYS A 23 -16.46 -31.97 -1.35
N LYS A 24 -16.41 -32.69 -0.24
CA LYS A 24 -17.45 -32.64 0.80
C LYS A 24 -17.45 -31.30 1.51
N GLU A 25 -16.28 -30.76 1.88
CA GLU A 25 -16.17 -29.43 2.49
C GLU A 25 -16.67 -28.33 1.55
N GLU A 26 -16.34 -28.39 0.25
CA GLU A 26 -16.86 -27.46 -0.74
C GLU A 26 -18.38 -27.58 -0.90
N ALA A 27 -18.91 -28.79 -0.95
CA ALA A 27 -20.35 -29.04 -1.03
C ALA A 27 -21.09 -28.58 0.24
N GLU A 28 -20.52 -28.81 1.43
CA GLU A 28 -21.07 -28.34 2.71
C GLU A 28 -21.00 -26.82 2.81
N ARG A 29 -19.90 -26.20 2.39
CA ARG A 29 -19.77 -24.74 2.31
C ARG A 29 -20.80 -24.15 1.37
N LYS A 30 -21.01 -24.78 0.21
CA LYS A 30 -22.00 -24.32 -0.77
C LYS A 30 -23.42 -24.46 -0.23
N LYS A 31 -23.78 -25.62 0.35
CA LYS A 31 -25.09 -25.83 0.99
C LYS A 31 -25.32 -24.84 2.13
N LYS A 32 -24.32 -24.63 2.98
CA LYS A 32 -24.40 -23.66 4.07
C LYS A 32 -24.60 -22.24 3.53
N ALA A 33 -23.88 -21.85 2.48
CA ALA A 33 -24.07 -20.53 1.87
C ALA A 33 -25.46 -20.37 1.23
N GLU A 34 -26.01 -21.43 0.62
CA GLU A 34 -27.37 -21.44 0.08
C GLU A 34 -28.43 -21.36 1.20
N GLU A 35 -28.22 -22.06 2.32
CA GLU A 35 -29.08 -21.98 3.51
C GLU A 35 -28.99 -20.60 4.17
N ASP A 36 -27.79 -20.08 4.39
CA ASP A 36 -27.56 -18.74 4.96
C ASP A 36 -28.19 -17.66 4.07
N ALA A 37 -28.10 -17.79 2.74
CA ALA A 37 -28.76 -16.89 1.79
C ALA A 37 -30.29 -17.03 1.80
N TYR A 38 -30.81 -18.25 1.91
CA TYR A 38 -32.25 -18.50 2.03
C TYR A 38 -32.85 -17.91 3.31
N TRP A 39 -32.05 -17.88 4.39
CA TRP A 39 -32.44 -17.32 5.68
C TRP A 39 -32.00 -15.87 5.90
N GLN A 40 -31.41 -15.23 4.89
CA GLN A 40 -31.00 -13.83 4.99
C GLN A 40 -32.25 -12.92 5.04
N ASP A 41 -32.31 -12.05 6.05
CA ASP A 41 -33.38 -11.05 6.19
C ASP A 41 -32.93 -9.70 5.62
N ASP A 42 -33.59 -9.26 4.55
CA ASP A 42 -33.33 -7.98 3.88
C ASP A 42 -34.26 -6.83 4.36
N ASP A 43 -34.93 -6.97 5.52
CA ASP A 43 -35.76 -5.90 6.07
C ASP A 43 -34.94 -4.62 6.32
N LYS A 44 -35.37 -3.53 5.66
CA LYS A 44 -34.80 -2.18 5.77
C LYS A 44 -34.72 -1.69 7.22
N ASN A 45 -35.64 -2.10 8.09
CA ASN A 45 -35.64 -1.69 9.50
C ASN A 45 -34.58 -2.45 10.31
N VAL A 46 -34.39 -3.74 10.04
CA VAL A 46 -33.34 -4.57 10.66
C VAL A 46 -31.96 -4.07 10.24
N THR A 47 -31.75 -3.85 8.95
CA THR A 47 -30.49 -3.30 8.43
C THR A 47 -30.20 -1.89 8.98
N ARG A 48 -31.21 -1.02 9.12
CA ARG A 48 -31.05 0.30 9.77
C ARG A 48 -30.68 0.17 11.25
N LYS A 49 -31.25 -0.78 11.97
CA LYS A 49 -30.93 -1.05 13.39
C LYS A 49 -29.49 -1.53 13.54
N GLN A 50 -29.05 -2.49 12.71
CA GLN A 50 -27.69 -3.00 12.70
C GLN A 50 -26.66 -1.89 12.41
N ARG A 51 -26.91 -1.05 11.40
CA ARG A 51 -26.02 0.11 11.11
C ARG A 51 -25.90 1.08 12.28
N LYS A 52 -26.99 1.30 13.01
CA LYS A 52 -26.99 2.16 14.21
C LYS A 52 -26.16 1.52 15.33
N GLU A 53 -26.36 0.22 15.57
CA GLU A 53 -25.60 -0.53 16.58
C GLU A 53 -24.10 -0.59 16.25
N GLU A 54 -23.73 -0.81 14.99
CA GLU A 54 -22.33 -0.76 14.54
C GLU A 54 -21.71 0.63 14.70
N ALA A 55 -22.46 1.70 14.39
CA ALA A 55 -21.99 3.07 14.59
C ALA A 55 -21.78 3.39 16.09
N GLU A 56 -22.69 2.94 16.95
CA GLU A 56 -22.57 3.08 18.41
C GLU A 56 -21.39 2.26 18.94
N ARG A 57 -21.22 1.01 18.48
CA ARG A 57 -20.08 0.16 18.83
C ARG A 57 -18.75 0.80 18.42
N LYS A 58 -18.65 1.29 17.18
CA LYS A 58 -17.45 1.97 16.68
C LYS A 58 -17.15 3.23 17.49
N ARG A 59 -18.17 4.01 17.85
CA ARG A 59 -18.00 5.18 18.71
C ARG A 59 -17.46 4.78 20.09
N MET A 60 -18.01 3.74 20.71
CA MET A 60 -17.54 3.24 22.00
C MET A 60 -16.11 2.72 21.93
N GLU A 61 -15.76 1.97 20.89
CA GLU A 61 -14.40 1.47 20.66
C GLU A 61 -13.40 2.64 20.50
N THR A 62 -13.74 3.68 19.75
CA THR A 62 -12.85 4.86 19.62
C THR A 62 -12.67 5.61 20.94
N LEU A 63 -13.71 5.65 21.78
CA LEU A 63 -13.63 6.28 23.10
C LEU A 63 -12.79 5.43 24.07
N GLN A 64 -12.98 4.11 24.05
CA GLN A 64 -12.17 3.16 24.83
C GLN A 64 -10.71 3.25 24.44
N ARG A 65 -10.39 3.18 23.13
CA ARG A 65 -9.02 3.34 22.63
C ARG A 65 -8.40 4.68 23.03
N LYS A 66 -9.17 5.77 22.97
CA LYS A 66 -8.69 7.09 23.44
C LYS A 66 -8.42 7.09 24.95
N HIS A 67 -9.30 6.49 25.72
CA HIS A 67 -9.16 6.38 27.17
C HIS A 67 -7.94 5.52 27.56
N GLU A 68 -7.78 4.35 26.93
CA GLU A 68 -6.62 3.47 27.12
C GLU A 68 -5.31 4.16 26.75
N ASN A 69 -5.25 4.84 25.60
CA ASN A 69 -4.08 5.62 25.21
C ASN A 69 -3.75 6.72 26.23
N ARG A 70 -4.77 7.41 26.74
CA ARG A 70 -4.58 8.44 27.77
C ARG A 70 -4.10 7.83 29.09
N ALA A 71 -4.69 6.72 29.51
CA ALA A 71 -4.29 6.02 30.72
C ALA A 71 -2.83 5.54 30.64
N ALA A 72 -2.42 4.96 29.52
CA ALA A 72 -1.04 4.57 29.27
C ALA A 72 -0.07 5.77 29.34
N HIS A 73 -0.43 6.88 28.69
CA HIS A 73 0.37 8.12 28.79
C HIS A 73 0.47 8.64 30.22
N ASP A 74 -0.62 8.65 30.96
CA ASP A 74 -0.64 9.12 32.36
C ASP A 74 0.15 8.18 33.28
N GLU A 75 0.12 6.87 33.03
CA GLU A 75 0.96 5.88 33.71
C GLU A 75 2.44 6.07 33.42
N GLU A 76 2.82 6.31 32.16
CA GLU A 76 4.19 6.64 31.77
C GLU A 76 4.67 7.93 32.46
N MET A 77 3.85 8.99 32.45
CA MET A 77 4.17 10.25 33.12
C MET A 77 4.28 10.08 34.64
N LYS A 78 3.43 9.25 35.25
CA LYS A 78 3.52 8.91 36.67
C LYS A 78 4.79 8.13 36.99
N ALA A 79 5.16 7.17 36.14
CA ALA A 79 6.40 6.40 36.28
C ALA A 79 7.65 7.29 36.12
N LEU A 80 7.62 8.25 35.19
CA LEU A 80 8.66 9.26 35.01
C LEU A 80 8.72 10.23 36.20
N SER A 81 7.57 10.67 36.72
CA SER A 81 7.51 11.57 37.88
C SER A 81 7.99 10.91 39.18
N GLY A 82 7.80 9.59 39.34
CA GLY A 82 8.31 8.84 40.50
C GLY A 82 9.80 8.51 40.42
N LYS A 83 10.39 8.60 39.23
CA LYS A 83 11.83 8.45 39.01
C LYS A 83 12.47 9.83 39.12
N THR A 84 12.62 10.35 40.33
CA THR A 84 13.59 11.42 40.57
C THR A 84 14.98 10.84 40.32
N VAL A 85 15.41 10.88 39.06
CA VAL A 85 16.82 10.73 38.69
C VAL A 85 17.52 11.77 39.55
N GLY A 86 18.26 11.32 40.57
CA GLY A 86 18.86 12.21 41.57
C GLY A 86 19.48 13.39 40.83
N SER A 87 19.17 14.61 41.26
CA SER A 87 19.50 15.84 40.54
C SER A 87 21.01 15.88 40.28
N SER A 88 21.43 15.36 39.12
CA SER A 88 22.77 15.58 38.63
C SER A 88 22.88 17.08 38.52
N LYS A 89 23.87 17.68 39.17
CA LYS A 89 24.07 19.12 39.08
C LYS A 89 24.43 19.45 37.64
N ILE A 90 23.44 19.88 36.87
CA ILE A 90 23.63 20.37 35.51
C ILE A 90 24.15 21.81 35.64
N THR A 91 25.22 22.14 34.92
CA THR A 91 25.76 23.50 34.90
C THR A 91 24.86 24.41 34.06
N GLN A 92 24.81 25.72 34.37
CA GLN A 92 24.02 26.69 33.61
C GLN A 92 24.33 26.65 32.11
N ALA A 93 25.59 26.44 31.74
CA ALA A 93 26.02 26.27 30.35
C ALA A 93 25.37 25.05 29.66
N ALA A 94 25.22 23.93 30.36
CA ALA A 94 24.56 22.73 29.82
C ALA A 94 23.04 22.94 29.67
N ILE A 95 22.42 23.72 30.56
CA ILE A 95 21.00 24.10 30.43
C ILE A 95 20.79 24.99 29.19
N GLU A 96 21.63 26.01 28.99
CA GLU A 96 21.57 26.87 27.81
C GLU A 96 21.84 26.10 26.51
N ALA A 97 22.80 25.17 26.51
CA ALA A 97 23.11 24.32 25.36
C ALA A 97 21.91 23.44 24.96
N ASN A 98 21.27 22.78 25.93
CA ASN A 98 20.07 21.99 25.68
C ASN A 98 18.92 22.85 25.16
N LYS A 99 18.71 24.04 25.74
CA LYS A 99 17.65 24.96 25.28
C LYS A 99 17.86 25.43 23.84
N ARG A 100 19.10 25.78 23.47
CA ARG A 100 19.44 26.13 22.08
C ARG A 100 19.22 24.95 21.13
N ALA A 101 19.65 23.75 21.52
CA ALA A 101 19.45 22.54 20.71
C ALA A 101 17.95 22.23 20.51
N GLU A 102 17.13 22.42 21.54
CA GLU A 102 15.68 22.22 21.46
C GLU A 102 15.01 23.27 20.54
N GLU A 103 15.41 24.54 20.66
CA GLU A 103 14.94 25.62 19.79
C GLU A 103 15.33 25.40 18.32
N GLU A 104 16.56 24.95 18.05
CA GLU A 104 17.00 24.60 16.69
C GLU A 104 16.21 23.43 16.12
N ARG A 105 16.00 22.37 16.90
CA ARG A 105 15.22 21.20 16.47
C ARG A 105 13.77 21.55 16.18
N LYS A 106 13.18 22.45 16.97
CA LYS A 106 11.83 22.97 16.72
C LYS A 106 11.79 23.80 15.44
N ARG A 107 12.77 24.67 15.22
CA ARG A 107 12.87 25.50 14.02
C ARG A 107 13.11 24.66 12.76
N GLU A 108 13.90 23.60 12.86
CA GLU A 108 14.13 22.63 11.78
C GLU A 108 12.84 21.87 11.45
N GLY A 109 12.12 21.37 12.46
CA GLY A 109 10.82 20.72 12.27
C GLY A 109 9.76 21.64 11.68
N GLU A 110 9.72 22.91 12.08
CA GLU A 110 8.83 23.92 11.48
C GLU A 110 9.21 24.23 10.03
N ARG A 111 10.53 24.33 9.73
CA ARG A 111 11.02 24.48 8.36
C ARG A 111 10.66 23.27 7.51
N GLU A 112 10.84 22.06 8.01
CA GLU A 112 10.49 20.83 7.29
C GLU A 112 8.98 20.78 7.00
N ARG A 113 8.14 21.13 7.98
CA ARG A 113 6.69 21.24 7.78
C ARG A 113 6.32 22.28 6.73
N LEU A 114 6.92 23.47 6.78
CA LEU A 114 6.72 24.52 5.79
C LEU A 114 7.19 24.11 4.40
N LEU A 115 8.33 23.41 4.27
CA LEU A 115 8.79 22.84 3.00
C LEU A 115 7.82 21.79 2.48
N LYS A 116 7.28 20.94 3.36
CA LYS A 116 6.32 19.90 3.00
C LYS A 116 4.97 20.50 2.56
N GLU A 117 4.53 21.57 3.20
CA GLU A 117 3.32 22.32 2.81
C GLU A 117 3.53 23.14 1.54
N GLN A 118 4.74 23.67 1.29
CA GLN A 118 5.09 24.37 0.05
C GLN A 118 5.37 23.44 -1.14
N ARG A 119 5.61 22.15 -0.89
CA ARG A 119 5.80 21.17 -1.96
C ARG A 119 4.46 20.98 -2.67
N ILE A 120 4.28 21.69 -3.78
CA ILE A 120 3.15 21.50 -4.69
C ILE A 120 3.30 20.13 -5.35
N GLU A 121 2.73 19.10 -4.74
CA GLU A 121 2.50 17.81 -5.40
C GLU A 121 1.27 17.98 -6.29
N ALA A 122 1.50 18.35 -7.56
CA ALA A 122 0.43 18.34 -8.56
C ALA A 122 -0.02 16.89 -8.76
N SER A 123 -1.28 16.60 -8.46
CA SER A 123 -1.84 15.27 -8.68
C SER A 123 -2.04 15.06 -10.19
N GLU A 124 -1.63 13.92 -10.74
CA GLU A 124 -1.71 13.64 -12.19
C GLU A 124 -3.14 13.72 -12.77
N GLY A 125 -4.17 13.71 -11.93
CA GLY A 125 -5.57 13.84 -12.35
C GLY A 125 -6.11 15.28 -12.41
N GLU A 126 -5.38 16.28 -11.90
CA GLU A 126 -5.80 17.68 -11.87
C GLU A 126 -5.21 18.53 -13.01
N ILE A 127 -4.29 17.96 -13.81
CA ILE A 127 -3.70 18.64 -14.95
C ILE A 127 -4.61 18.42 -16.16
N GLU A 128 -5.31 19.47 -16.58
CA GLU A 128 -6.12 19.44 -17.80
C GLU A 128 -5.24 19.29 -19.05
N GLU A 129 -5.69 18.48 -20.01
CA GLU A 129 -5.00 18.31 -21.29
C GLU A 129 -5.00 19.61 -22.09
N ASN A 130 -3.85 19.94 -22.70
CA ASN A 130 -3.76 21.14 -23.53
C ASN A 130 -4.46 20.93 -24.87
N VAL A 131 -5.70 21.39 -24.97
CA VAL A 131 -6.55 21.32 -26.18
C VAL A 131 -5.99 22.03 -27.42
N ASN A 132 -4.96 22.89 -27.26
CA ASN A 132 -4.27 23.54 -28.38
C ASN A 132 -3.05 22.76 -28.88
N GLN A 133 -2.76 21.59 -28.31
CA GLN A 133 -1.69 20.73 -28.78
C GLN A 133 -2.15 19.98 -30.04
N LEU A 134 -1.58 20.36 -31.19
CA LEU A 134 -1.81 19.66 -32.44
C LEU A 134 -1.02 18.35 -32.47
N GLU A 135 -1.72 17.22 -32.51
CA GLU A 135 -1.11 15.93 -32.81
C GLU A 135 -0.81 15.85 -34.32
N VAL A 136 0.47 15.79 -34.67
CA VAL A 136 0.89 15.65 -36.07
C VAL A 136 1.01 14.15 -36.38
N GLU A 137 0.14 13.64 -37.25
CA GLU A 137 0.23 12.26 -37.73
C GLU A 137 1.49 12.07 -38.59
N GLY A 138 2.46 11.30 -38.08
CA GLY A 138 3.69 10.98 -38.79
C GLY A 138 4.90 10.81 -37.87
N LYS A 139 6.07 10.53 -38.45
CA LYS A 139 7.32 10.45 -37.69
C LYS A 139 7.82 11.87 -37.41
N THR A 140 7.69 12.34 -36.17
CA THR A 140 8.22 13.63 -35.73
C THR A 140 9.64 13.48 -35.19
N ALA A 141 10.59 14.25 -35.70
CA ALA A 141 11.94 14.32 -35.11
C ALA A 141 12.02 15.49 -34.13
N ARG A 142 12.48 15.25 -32.90
CA ARG A 142 12.79 16.30 -31.91
C ARG A 142 14.27 16.70 -31.91
N THR A 143 15.12 15.95 -32.63
CA THR A 143 16.55 16.22 -32.77
C THR A 143 17.03 16.06 -34.20
N VAL A 144 18.16 16.70 -34.54
CA VAL A 144 18.76 16.65 -35.89
C VAL A 144 19.13 15.21 -36.29
N ALA A 145 19.68 14.43 -35.36
CA ALA A 145 20.04 13.03 -35.62
C ALA A 145 18.81 12.16 -35.95
N GLU A 146 17.71 12.40 -35.24
CA GLU A 146 16.44 11.72 -35.46
C GLU A 146 15.82 12.09 -36.82
N ALA A 147 15.91 13.37 -37.21
CA ALA A 147 15.47 13.83 -38.52
C ALA A 147 16.27 13.18 -39.66
N ILE A 148 17.60 13.11 -39.51
CA ILE A 148 18.48 12.43 -40.47
C ILE A 148 18.11 10.96 -40.60
N ASN A 149 17.84 10.27 -39.48
CA ASN A 149 17.47 8.86 -39.51
C ASN A 149 16.12 8.65 -40.21
N ILE A 150 15.10 9.44 -39.86
CA ILE A 150 13.76 9.38 -40.47
C ILE A 150 13.80 9.66 -41.97
N LEU A 151 14.62 10.61 -42.42
CA LEU A 151 14.75 11.01 -43.83
C LEU A 151 15.76 10.19 -44.61
N SER A 152 16.58 9.35 -43.96
CA SER A 152 17.58 8.54 -44.64
C SER A 152 16.93 7.41 -45.43
N LEU A 153 16.67 7.66 -46.71
CA LEU A 153 16.47 6.60 -47.69
C LEU A 153 17.82 5.88 -47.84
N ARG A 154 18.02 4.76 -47.14
CA ARG A 154 19.19 3.89 -47.34
C ARG A 154 19.21 3.43 -48.81
N LYS A 155 19.86 4.18 -49.69
CA LYS A 155 20.17 3.77 -51.05
C LYS A 155 21.27 2.69 -50.95
N PRO A 156 21.12 1.52 -51.59
CA PRO A 156 22.18 0.52 -51.60
C PRO A 156 23.41 1.13 -52.28
N ALA A 157 24.59 0.95 -51.67
CA ALA A 157 25.86 1.43 -52.21
C ALA A 157 26.18 0.63 -53.48
N ILE A 158 25.79 1.16 -54.63
CA ILE A 158 26.23 0.67 -55.95
C ILE A 158 27.68 1.11 -56.11
N ASP A 159 28.60 0.15 -56.21
CA ASP A 159 30.02 0.40 -56.50
C ASP A 159 30.16 0.98 -57.91
N LYS A 160 30.80 2.15 -58.01
CA LYS A 160 30.92 2.94 -59.25
C LYS A 160 32.34 2.99 -59.81
N HIS A 161 33.25 2.12 -59.34
CA HIS A 161 34.62 2.12 -59.84
C HIS A 161 34.76 1.26 -61.10
N PRO A 162 35.13 1.83 -62.26
CA PRO A 162 35.32 1.07 -63.51
C PRO A 162 36.63 0.27 -63.56
N GLU A 163 37.43 0.28 -62.49
CA GLU A 163 38.81 -0.27 -62.49
C GLU A 163 38.94 -1.61 -61.73
N LYS A 164 37.82 -2.22 -61.33
CA LYS A 164 37.75 -3.59 -60.80
C LYS A 164 36.89 -4.48 -61.72
N GLY A 165 37.23 -4.50 -63.01
CA GLY A 165 36.71 -5.42 -64.02
C GLY A 165 37.84 -6.27 -64.58
#